data_AF-A0A255QUL2-F1
#
_entry.id   AF-A0A255QUL2-F1
#
_cell.length_a   1.000
_cell.length_b   1.000
_cell.length_c   1.000
_cell.angle_alpha   90.00
_cell.angle_beta   90.00
_cell.angle_gamma   90.00
#
_symmetry.space_group_name_H-M   'P 1'
#
loop_
_entity.id
_entity.type
_entity.pdbx_description
1 polymer ?
#
loop_
_entity_poly.entity_id
_entity_poly.type
_entity_poly.pdbx_seq_one_letter_code
_entity_poly.pdbx_strand_id
1 'polypeptide(L)'
;MSQAQATQSIDELPEHELTIAETLRVMDVAREMRDQREQAEVMFRRDEMRDALRAKLLRTAALSGDSVTEAEIDAAIDQYLETQHTYSDPPSGLQSVFAYGWVWRKRIAAILAFAAAAGFFYLIA
;
A
#
# COMPACT_ATOMS: atom_id res chain seq x y z
N MET A 1 2.49 46.34 15.69
CA MET A 1 1.79 46.32 16.98
C MET A 1 0.95 45.06 17.04
N SER A 2 0.99 44.39 18.20
CA SER A 2 0.13 43.30 18.72
C SER A 2 -0.06 42.03 17.88
N GLN A 3 0.66 40.96 18.25
CA GLN A 3 0.19 39.81 19.06
C GLN A 3 -0.40 38.71 18.16
N ALA A 4 0.32 37.61 17.89
CA ALA A 4 0.56 36.47 18.80
C ALA A 4 -0.75 35.80 19.22
N GLN A 5 -1.10 34.66 18.59
CA GLN A 5 -1.73 33.49 19.23
C GLN A 5 -2.20 32.49 18.18
N ALA A 6 -1.36 31.49 17.91
CA ALA A 6 -1.80 30.14 17.59
C ALA A 6 -0.68 29.12 17.91
N THR A 7 0.12 29.39 18.94
CA THR A 7 0.75 28.30 19.67
C THR A 7 -0.35 27.76 20.54
N GLN A 8 -1.04 26.71 20.06
CA GLN A 8 -1.93 25.93 20.91
C GLN A 8 -1.12 25.56 22.15
N SER A 9 -1.59 26.09 23.28
CA SER A 9 -1.14 25.77 24.61
C SER A 9 -0.98 24.25 24.72
N ILE A 10 0.27 23.80 24.82
CA ILE A 10 0.58 22.60 25.60
C ILE A 10 0.13 22.99 27.00
N ASP A 11 -1.13 22.67 27.26
CA ASP A 11 -1.80 22.90 28.53
C ASP A 11 -0.90 22.32 29.63
N GLU A 12 -0.66 23.14 30.64
CA GLU A 12 0.11 22.88 31.85
C GLU A 12 0.22 21.38 32.18
N LEU A 13 1.40 20.79 31.98
CA LEU A 13 1.71 19.51 32.60
C LEU A 13 1.65 19.77 34.12
N PRO A 14 0.76 19.12 34.88
CA PRO A 14 0.70 19.33 36.31
C PRO A 14 2.08 18.99 36.89
N GLU A 15 2.65 19.89 37.70
CA GLU A 15 3.90 19.67 38.47
C GLU A 15 3.71 18.60 39.58
N HIS A 16 2.93 17.56 39.32
CA HIS A 16 2.92 16.35 40.11
C HIS A 16 3.98 15.42 39.53
N GLU A 17 4.95 15.04 40.36
CA GLU A 17 5.84 13.91 40.07
C GLU A 17 4.96 12.69 39.80
N LEU A 18 4.71 12.41 38.51
CA LEU A 18 3.93 11.26 38.08
C LEU A 18 4.55 10.02 38.71
N THR A 19 3.75 9.32 39.51
CA THR A 19 4.20 8.07 40.10
C THR A 19 4.58 7.10 38.98
N ILE A 20 5.52 6.17 39.21
CA ILE A 20 5.98 5.21 38.17
C ILE A 20 4.79 4.52 37.49
N ALA A 21 3.74 4.18 38.25
CA ALA A 21 2.52 3.55 37.74
C ALA A 21 1.69 4.46 36.83
N GLU A 22 1.78 5.78 37.01
CA GLU A 22 1.08 6.77 36.19
C GLU A 22 1.83 7.03 34.89
N THR A 23 3.15 7.11 34.94
CA THR A 23 4.02 7.18 33.75
C THR A 23 3.84 5.95 32.86
N LEU A 24 3.78 4.74 33.45
CA LEU A 24 3.51 3.51 32.69
C LEU A 24 2.12 3.54 32.03
N ARG A 25 1.09 4.01 32.74
CA ARG A 25 -0.27 4.14 32.17
C ARG A 25 -0.32 5.15 31.03
N VAL A 26 0.38 6.28 31.13
CA VAL A 26 0.49 7.26 30.04
C VAL A 26 1.23 6.66 28.83
N MET A 27 2.27 5.84 29.06
CA MET A 27 2.98 5.14 27.98
C MET A 27 2.11 4.08 27.30
N ASP A 28 1.28 3.36 28.04
CA ASP A 28 0.32 2.40 27.47
C ASP A 28 -0.71 3.11 26.59
N VAL A 29 -1.27 4.24 27.05
CA VAL A 29 -2.17 5.08 26.25
C VAL A 29 -1.45 5.64 25.02
N ALA A 30 -0.20 6.09 25.15
CA ALA A 30 0.58 6.59 24.03
C ALA A 30 0.88 5.51 22.98
N ARG A 31 1.07 4.26 23.41
CA ARG A 31 1.23 3.10 22.51
C ARG A 31 -0.06 2.80 21.77
N GLU A 32 -1.18 2.74 22.48
CA GLU A 32 -2.50 2.52 21.90
C GLU A 32 -2.84 3.62 20.86
N MET A 33 -2.58 4.88 21.17
CA MET A 33 -2.77 6.00 20.24
C MET A 33 -1.87 5.92 19.00
N ARG A 34 -0.66 5.36 19.12
CA ARG A 34 0.24 5.13 17.98
C ARG A 34 -0.29 4.01 17.07
N ASP A 35 -0.72 2.89 17.66
CA ASP A 35 -1.26 1.76 16.90
C ASP A 35 -2.58 2.12 16.20
N GLN A 36 -3.40 2.99 16.82
CA GLN A 36 -4.61 3.54 16.19
C GLN A 36 -4.27 4.53 15.07
N ARG A 37 -3.19 5.30 15.21
CA ARG A 37 -2.73 6.23 14.16
C ARG A 37 -2.31 5.50 12.89
N GLU A 38 -1.58 4.40 13.00
CA GLU A 38 -1.18 3.60 11.83
C GLU A 38 -2.40 3.05 11.07
N GLN A 39 -3.42 2.60 11.79
CA GLN A 39 -4.69 2.15 11.21
C GLN A 39 -5.49 3.30 10.59
N ALA A 40 -5.53 4.46 11.25
CA ALA A 40 -6.17 5.66 10.73
C ALA A 40 -5.48 6.13 9.43
N GLU A 41 -4.16 6.17 9.38
CA GLU A 41 -3.40 6.56 8.18
C GLU A 41 -3.63 5.62 6.98
N VAL A 42 -3.98 4.35 7.20
CA VAL A 42 -4.38 3.43 6.11
C VAL A 42 -5.78 3.76 5.59
N MET A 43 -6.75 4.06 6.47
CA MET A 43 -8.10 4.48 6.09
C MET A 43 -8.07 5.84 5.37
N PHE A 44 -7.38 6.83 5.95
CA PHE A 44 -7.25 8.19 5.39
C PHE A 44 -6.59 8.18 4.01
N ARG A 45 -5.58 7.33 3.77
CA ARG A 45 -4.93 7.24 2.45
C ARG A 45 -5.89 6.85 1.33
N ARG A 46 -6.93 6.06 1.61
CA ARG A 46 -7.91 5.64 0.60
C ARG A 46 -8.89 6.76 0.28
N ASP A 47 -9.41 7.42 1.30
CA ASP A 47 -10.40 8.49 1.15
C ASP A 47 -9.77 9.77 0.60
N GLU A 48 -8.59 10.16 1.08
CA GLU A 48 -7.83 11.31 0.55
C GLU A 48 -7.49 11.14 -0.93
N MET A 49 -7.17 9.91 -1.36
CA MET A 49 -6.91 9.61 -2.76
C MET A 49 -8.17 9.78 -3.62
N ARG A 50 -9.34 9.33 -3.14
CA ARG A 50 -10.62 9.50 -3.85
C ARG A 50 -10.95 10.98 -4.03
N ASP A 51 -10.83 11.76 -2.96
CA ASP A 51 -11.14 13.20 -3.00
C ASP A 51 -10.16 13.98 -3.90
N ALA A 52 -8.87 13.62 -3.88
CA ALA A 52 -7.88 14.19 -4.79
C ALA A 52 -8.17 13.85 -6.26
N LEU A 53 -8.59 12.61 -6.56
CA LEU A 53 -8.99 12.22 -7.92
C LEU A 53 -10.23 12.97 -8.38
N ARG A 54 -11.27 13.04 -7.53
CA ARG A 54 -12.51 13.78 -7.82
C ARG A 54 -12.23 15.24 -8.16
N ALA A 55 -11.46 15.93 -7.30
CA ALA A 55 -11.10 17.33 -7.51
C ALA A 55 -10.31 17.56 -8.81
N LYS A 56 -9.46 16.61 -9.19
CA LYS A 56 -8.68 16.68 -10.44
C LYS A 56 -9.57 16.45 -11.66
N LEU A 57 -10.46 15.45 -11.63
CA LEU A 57 -11.37 15.14 -12.73
C LEU A 57 -12.37 16.28 -12.98
N LEU A 58 -12.94 16.86 -11.92
CA LEU A 58 -13.80 18.04 -12.02
C LEU A 58 -13.07 19.23 -12.66
N ARG A 59 -11.82 19.48 -12.24
CA ARG A 59 -10.99 20.55 -12.82
C ARG A 59 -10.73 20.32 -14.30
N THR A 60 -10.42 19.09 -14.70
CA THR A 60 -10.13 18.74 -16.09
C THR A 60 -11.38 18.75 -16.98
N ALA A 61 -12.53 18.30 -16.47
CA ALA A 61 -13.81 18.37 -17.16
C ALA A 61 -14.22 19.83 -17.43
N ALA A 62 -14.10 20.70 -16.42
CA ALA A 62 -14.35 22.14 -16.56
C ALA A 62 -13.45 22.80 -17.62
N LEU A 63 -12.18 22.38 -17.72
CA LEU A 63 -11.25 22.89 -18.73
C LEU A 63 -11.52 22.34 -20.14
N SER A 64 -12.04 21.11 -20.24
CA SER A 64 -12.32 20.44 -21.53
C SER A 64 -13.71 20.78 -22.08
N GLY A 65 -14.56 21.45 -21.31
CA GLY A 65 -15.93 21.77 -21.68
C GLY A 65 -16.87 20.57 -21.66
N ASP A 66 -16.46 19.48 -21.02
CA ASP A 66 -17.21 18.23 -20.97
C ASP A 66 -18.17 18.28 -19.76
N SER A 67 -19.46 18.07 -19.99
CA SER A 67 -20.48 18.11 -18.95
C SER A 67 -20.57 16.74 -18.26
N VAL A 68 -19.60 16.45 -17.40
CA VAL A 68 -19.58 15.24 -16.59
C VAL A 68 -20.22 15.52 -15.23
N THR A 69 -21.14 14.68 -14.80
CA THR A 69 -21.80 14.81 -13.49
C THR A 69 -20.90 14.27 -12.37
N GLU A 70 -21.06 14.77 -11.14
CA GLU A 70 -20.32 14.26 -9.98
C GLU A 70 -20.55 12.76 -9.76
N ALA A 71 -21.76 12.28 -10.03
CA ALA A 71 -22.12 10.86 -9.93
C ALA A 71 -21.38 9.98 -10.94
N GLU A 72 -21.18 10.46 -12.17
CA GLU A 72 -20.41 9.74 -13.19
C GLU A 72 -18.92 9.69 -12.85
N ILE A 73 -18.38 10.78 -12.29
CA ILE A 73 -16.98 10.83 -11.83
C ILE A 73 -16.77 9.82 -10.69
N ASP A 74 -17.67 9.78 -9.72
CA ASP A 74 -17.58 8.85 -8.60
C ASP A 74 -17.66 7.39 -9.05
N ALA A 75 -18.59 7.07 -9.95
CA ALA A 75 -18.71 5.74 -10.52
C ALA A 75 -17.44 5.31 -11.30
N ALA A 76 -16.82 6.23 -12.04
CA ALA A 76 -15.58 5.97 -12.75
C ALA A 76 -14.38 5.76 -11.79
N ILE A 77 -14.31 6.52 -10.69
CA ILE A 77 -13.29 6.35 -9.65
C ILE A 77 -13.44 4.99 -8.97
N ASP A 78 -14.67 4.57 -8.66
CA ASP A 78 -14.94 3.25 -8.06
C ASP A 78 -14.48 2.12 -8.98
N GLN A 79 -14.86 2.16 -10.25
CA GLN A 79 -14.44 1.17 -11.24
C GLN A 79 -12.91 1.13 -11.39
N TYR A 80 -12.26 2.30 -11.40
CA TYR A 80 -10.80 2.39 -11.50
C TYR A 80 -10.10 1.75 -10.28
N LEU A 81 -10.55 2.06 -9.07
CA LEU A 81 -9.97 1.53 -7.83
C LEU A 81 -10.21 0.02 -7.68
N GLU A 82 -11.36 -0.48 -8.14
CA GLU A 82 -11.67 -1.91 -8.16
C GLU A 82 -10.77 -2.68 -9.15
N THR A 83 -10.49 -2.08 -10.30
CA THR A 83 -9.65 -2.69 -11.34
C THR A 83 -8.15 -2.59 -11.01
N GLN A 84 -7.72 -1.62 -10.21
CA GLN A 84 -6.30 -1.33 -9.97
C GLN A 84 -5.51 -2.51 -9.34
N HIS A 85 -6.19 -3.38 -8.60
CA HIS A 85 -5.60 -4.57 -7.98
C HIS A 85 -5.88 -5.86 -8.74
N THR A 86 -6.46 -5.78 -9.94
CA THR A 86 -6.68 -6.95 -10.77
C THR A 86 -5.38 -7.34 -11.47
N TYR A 87 -4.88 -8.53 -11.13
CA TYR A 87 -3.76 -9.14 -11.83
C TYR A 87 -4.15 -9.40 -13.29
N SER A 88 -3.46 -8.74 -14.22
CA SER A 88 -3.54 -9.07 -15.64
C SER A 88 -2.40 -10.04 -15.97
N ASP A 89 -2.74 -11.27 -16.33
CA ASP A 89 -1.75 -12.21 -16.84
C ASP A 89 -1.05 -11.63 -18.07
N PRO A 90 0.29 -11.71 -18.18
CA PRO A 90 0.98 -11.32 -19.40
C PRO A 90 0.49 -12.19 -20.56
N PRO A 91 0.33 -11.63 -21.78
CA PRO A 91 -0.08 -12.42 -22.92
C PRO A 91 0.84 -13.62 -23.07
N SER A 92 0.26 -14.81 -23.22
CA SER A 92 1.00 -16.06 -23.34
C SER A 92 1.89 -16.02 -24.59
N GLY A 93 3.18 -15.81 -24.39
CA GLY A 93 4.17 -15.65 -25.46
C GLY A 93 5.54 -16.19 -25.07
N LEU A 94 6.46 -16.27 -26.04
CA LEU A 94 7.80 -16.83 -25.83
C LEU A 94 8.58 -16.11 -24.72
N GLN A 95 8.38 -14.80 -24.54
CA GLN A 95 8.97 -14.04 -23.45
C GLN A 95 8.52 -14.54 -22.06
N SER A 96 7.24 -14.88 -21.93
CA SER A 96 6.68 -15.45 -20.70
C SER A 96 7.32 -16.82 -20.39
N VAL A 97 7.50 -17.66 -21.41
CA VAL A 97 8.18 -18.97 -21.27
C VAL A 97 9.63 -18.80 -20.80
N PHE A 98 10.39 -17.86 -21.37
CA PHE A 98 11.76 -17.57 -20.91
C PHE A 98 11.78 -17.01 -19.48
N ALA A 99 10.81 -16.16 -19.13
CA ALA A 99 10.68 -15.63 -17.76
C ALA A 99 10.42 -16.76 -16.75
N TYR A 100 9.45 -17.64 -17.01
CA TYR A 100 9.20 -18.80 -16.16
C TYR A 100 10.41 -19.76 -16.12
N GLY A 101 11.07 -19.98 -17.25
CA GLY A 101 12.31 -20.77 -17.32
C GLY A 101 13.44 -20.20 -16.46
N TRP A 102 13.59 -18.88 -16.41
CA TRP A 102 14.59 -18.22 -15.57
C TRP A 102 14.27 -18.31 -14.08
N VAL A 103 13.01 -18.13 -13.69
CA VAL A 103 12.55 -18.28 -12.30
C VAL A 103 12.79 -19.72 -11.82
N TRP A 104 12.57 -20.71 -12.69
CA TRP A 104 12.71 -22.13 -12.36
C TRP A 104 14.11 -22.69 -12.61
N ARG A 105 15.11 -21.86 -12.95
CA ARG A 105 16.46 -22.30 -13.36
C ARG A 105 17.10 -23.32 -12.40
N LYS A 106 16.93 -23.14 -11.08
CA LYS A 106 17.48 -24.06 -10.08
C LYS A 106 16.77 -25.42 -10.09
N ARG A 107 15.45 -25.42 -10.29
CA ARG A 107 14.65 -26.66 -10.38
C ARG A 107 14.99 -27.42 -11.66
N ILE A 108 15.12 -26.71 -12.78
CA ILE A 108 15.53 -27.29 -14.06
C ILE A 108 16.95 -27.87 -13.96
N ALA A 109 17.89 -27.14 -13.36
CA ALA A 109 19.25 -27.64 -13.14
C ALA A 109 19.28 -28.89 -12.24
N ALA A 110 18.47 -28.92 -11.18
CA ALA A 110 18.37 -30.08 -10.30
C ALA A 110 17.80 -31.32 -11.01
N ILE A 111 16.75 -31.15 -11.83
CA ILE A 111 16.17 -32.24 -12.63
C ILE A 111 17.20 -32.75 -13.65
N LEU A 112 17.91 -31.85 -14.34
CA LEU A 112 18.96 -32.23 -15.28
C LEU A 112 20.10 -32.99 -14.59
N ALA A 113 20.56 -32.52 -13.43
CA ALA A 113 21.59 -33.20 -12.66
C ALA A 113 21.14 -34.60 -12.21
N PHE A 114 19.89 -34.73 -11.77
CA PHE A 114 19.31 -36.01 -11.38
C PHE A 114 19.19 -36.97 -12.58
N ALA A 115 18.69 -36.49 -13.72
CA ALA A 115 18.59 -37.28 -14.94
C ALA A 115 19.98 -37.74 -15.45
N ALA A 116 20.98 -36.86 -15.39
CA ALA A 116 22.36 -37.19 -15.75
C ALA A 116 22.96 -38.24 -14.80
N ALA A 117 22.75 -38.10 -13.49
CA ALA A 117 23.21 -39.07 -12.50
C ALA A 117 22.52 -40.44 -12.67
N ALA A 118 21.21 -40.46 -12.93
CA ALA A 118 20.46 -41.68 -13.18
C ALA A 118 20.89 -42.38 -14.49
N GLY A 119 21.09 -41.60 -15.57
CA GLY A 119 21.60 -42.12 -16.83
C GLY A 119 23.03 -42.65 -16.72
N PHE A 120 23.89 -41.96 -15.98
CA PHE A 120 25.25 -42.41 -15.70
C PHE A 120 25.26 -43.70 -14.88
N PHE A 121 24.39 -43.80 -13.87
CA PHE A 121 24.23 -45.03 -13.09
C PHE A 121 23.76 -46.20 -13.97
N TYR A 122 22.77 -45.98 -14.84
CA TYR A 122 22.27 -47.02 -15.76
C TYR A 122 23.33 -47.51 -16.77
N LEU A 123 24.29 -46.66 -17.13
CA LEU A 123 25.35 -47.01 -18.08
C LEU A 123 26.50 -47.81 -17.43
N ILE A 124 26.67 -47.70 -16.11
CA ILE A 124 27.74 -48.37 -15.34
C ILE A 124 27.25 -49.63 -14.61
N ALA A 125 25.96 -49.71 -14.29
CA ALA A 125 25.30 -50.89 -13.72
C ALA A 125 25.07 -51.98 -14.79
#